data_AF-A0A7Z9KG85-F1
#
_entry.id   AF-A0A7Z9KG85-F1
#
_cell.length_a   1.000
_cell.length_b   1.000
_cell.length_c   1.000
_cell.angle_alpha   90.00
_cell.angle_beta   90.00
_cell.angle_gamma   90.00
#
_symmetry.space_group_name_H-M   'P 1'
#
loop_
_entity.id
_entity.type
_entity.pdbx_description
1 polymer ?
#
loop_
_entity_poly.entity_id
_entity_poly.type
_entity_poly.pdbx_seq_one_letter_code
_entity_poly.pdbx_strand_id
1 'polypeptide(L)'
;MVDQALLLSIVRQESIFNERARSRRGARGLMQLMPRTATFIDGEQRYHRNGNADLLYEPQLNVELGQRYLSYLLSSEMFDGDLLLSLAAYNSGPATVKKWRKEVDYRDDPLLFIESVPSRETRWFLRRVLTNLGVYRSRLGQAGLSLQSIVAGEWPHHFAMGKTRKVERFAGN
;
A
#
# COMPACT_ATOMS: atom_id res chain seq x y z
N MET A 1 10.39 -1.71 -9.24
CA MET A 1 9.73 -0.42 -9.01
C MET A 1 8.23 -0.63 -8.85
N VAL A 2 7.60 0.14 -7.97
CA VAL A 2 6.15 0.09 -7.74
C VAL A 2 5.43 0.81 -8.90
N ASP A 3 4.17 0.45 -9.12
CA ASP A 3 3.29 1.14 -10.08
C ASP A 3 3.12 2.62 -9.71
N GLN A 4 3.24 3.52 -10.70
CA GLN A 4 3.19 4.96 -10.49
C GLN A 4 1.82 5.43 -9.97
N ALA A 5 0.72 4.87 -10.50
CA ALA A 5 -0.61 5.24 -10.02
C ALA A 5 -0.82 4.82 -8.56
N LEU A 6 -0.33 3.65 -8.17
CA LEU A 6 -0.37 3.19 -6.78
C LEU A 6 0.42 4.11 -5.85
N LEU A 7 1.64 4.49 -6.25
CA LEU A 7 2.48 5.39 -5.46
C LEU A 7 1.79 6.75 -5.23
N LEU A 8 1.26 7.36 -6.28
CA LEU A 8 0.53 8.63 -6.19
C LEU A 8 -0.73 8.50 -5.32
N SER A 9 -1.41 7.36 -5.37
CA SER A 9 -2.61 7.09 -4.58
C SER A 9 -2.34 7.06 -3.08
N ILE A 10 -1.21 6.45 -2.70
CA ILE A 10 -0.74 6.39 -1.30
C ILE A 10 -0.28 7.77 -0.85
N VAL A 11 0.57 8.47 -1.62
CA VAL A 11 1.02 9.84 -1.28
C VAL A 11 -0.16 10.78 -1.10
N ARG A 12 -1.15 10.73 -2.00
CA ARG A 12 -2.37 11.54 -1.91
C ARG A 12 -3.11 11.27 -0.60
N GLN A 13 -3.20 10.01 -0.19
CA GLN A 13 -3.93 9.60 1.00
C GLN A 13 -3.17 9.91 2.30
N GLU A 14 -1.85 9.75 2.30
CA GLU A 14 -1.01 9.91 3.49
C GLU A 14 -0.71 11.37 3.82
N SER A 15 -0.44 12.20 2.81
CA SER A 15 0.04 13.57 3.04
C SER A 15 -0.69 14.63 2.24
N ILE A 16 -1.55 14.25 1.28
CA ILE A 16 -2.12 15.19 0.31
C ILE A 16 -0.99 15.96 -0.42
N PHE A 17 0.15 15.29 -0.66
CA PHE A 17 1.37 15.85 -1.24
C PHE A 17 2.09 16.90 -0.37
N ASN A 18 1.80 16.98 0.92
CA ASN A 18 2.55 17.83 1.85
C ASN A 18 3.84 17.15 2.29
N GLU A 19 4.98 17.61 1.76
CA GLU A 19 6.33 17.12 2.11
C GLU A 19 6.68 17.27 3.60
N ARG A 20 6.04 18.21 4.31
CA ARG A 20 6.24 18.46 5.74
C ARG A 20 5.15 17.85 6.63
N ALA A 21 4.31 16.95 6.09
CA ALA A 21 3.25 16.31 6.85
C ALA A 21 3.82 15.51 8.04
N ARG A 22 3.22 15.69 9.23
CA ARG A 22 3.56 14.93 10.44
C ARG A 22 2.30 14.41 11.13
N SER A 23 2.19 13.10 11.30
CA SER A 23 1.08 12.52 12.05
C SER A 23 1.26 12.67 13.57
N ARG A 24 0.17 12.51 14.32
CA ARG A 24 0.18 12.50 15.79
C ARG A 24 1.09 11.39 16.36
N ARG A 25 1.25 10.28 15.63
CA ARG A 25 2.12 9.15 16.00
C ARG A 25 3.58 9.36 15.57
N GLY A 26 3.89 10.43 14.83
CA GLY A 26 5.25 10.78 14.41
C GLY A 26 5.67 10.25 13.04
N ALA A 27 4.71 9.82 12.22
CA ALA A 27 4.94 9.54 10.80
C ALA A 27 5.27 10.84 10.05
N ARG A 28 6.15 10.80 9.05
CA ARG A 28 6.71 11.99 8.39
C ARG A 28 6.72 11.90 6.87
N GLY A 29 6.56 13.06 6.23
CA GLY A 29 6.76 13.26 4.80
C GLY A 29 5.63 12.75 3.92
N LEU A 30 5.90 12.72 2.61
CA LEU A 30 4.94 12.43 1.54
C LEU A 30 4.22 11.09 1.71
N MET A 31 4.95 10.07 2.14
CA MET A 31 4.48 8.70 2.32
C MET A 31 4.25 8.32 3.78
N GLN A 32 4.28 9.31 4.70
CA GLN A 32 4.07 9.13 6.14
C GLN A 32 4.85 7.95 6.73
N LEU A 33 6.17 7.96 6.55
CA LEU A 33 7.03 6.92 7.12
C LEU A 33 7.24 7.13 8.61
N MET A 34 7.08 6.06 9.37
CA MET A 34 7.54 6.00 10.75
C MET A 34 9.08 5.89 10.76
N PRO A 35 9.78 6.59 11.67
CA PRO A 35 11.24 6.52 11.71
C PRO A 35 11.79 5.10 11.92
N ARG A 36 11.07 4.27 12.69
CA ARG A 36 11.40 2.84 12.86
C ARG A 36 11.28 2.07 11.54
N THR A 37 10.28 2.36 10.72
CA THR A 37 10.10 1.73 9.40
C THR A 37 11.20 2.16 8.44
N ALA A 38 11.55 3.45 8.43
CA ALA A 38 12.66 3.96 7.64
C ALA A 38 13.98 3.27 8.02
N THR A 39 14.30 3.17 9.31
CA THR A 39 15.48 2.44 9.80
C THR A 39 15.47 0.96 9.43
N PHE A 40 14.31 0.30 9.49
CA PHE A 40 14.19 -1.10 9.09
C PHE A 40 14.53 -1.30 7.60
N ILE A 41 14.02 -0.44 6.72
CA ILE A 41 14.21 -0.57 5.28
C ILE A 41 15.57 -0.09 4.80
N ASP A 42 16.09 0.98 5.40
CA ASP A 42 17.39 1.55 5.07
C ASP A 42 18.55 0.72 5.65
N GLY A 43 18.31 0.00 6.76
CA GLY A 43 19.34 -0.77 7.47
C GLY A 43 20.22 0.09 8.39
N GLU A 44 20.06 1.42 8.36
CA GLU A 44 20.84 2.36 9.18
C GLU A 44 19.98 3.04 10.27
N GLN A 45 20.61 3.38 11.39
CA GLN A 45 19.95 4.03 12.53
C GLN A 45 19.75 5.55 12.34
N ARG A 46 19.90 6.05 11.10
CA ARG A 46 19.89 7.49 10.75
C ARG A 46 18.61 8.22 11.10
N TYR A 47 17.50 7.50 11.31
CA TYR A 47 16.18 8.11 11.54
C TYR A 47 15.64 7.89 12.96
N HIS A 48 16.21 6.96 13.74
CA HIS A 48 15.61 6.51 15.00
C HIS A 48 16.63 6.48 16.16
N ARG A 49 16.14 6.60 17.41
CA ARG A 49 16.92 6.74 18.67
C ARG A 49 17.86 7.96 18.69
N ASN A 50 18.98 7.87 17.96
CA ASN A 50 20.05 8.87 17.93
C ASN A 50 20.19 9.54 16.56
N GLY A 51 19.35 9.16 15.60
CA GLY A 51 19.31 9.71 14.25
C GLY A 51 18.46 10.98 14.12
N ASN A 52 18.51 11.60 12.93
CA ASN A 52 17.69 12.73 12.57
C ASN A 52 16.45 12.27 11.77
N ALA A 53 15.32 12.13 12.46
CA ALA A 53 14.07 11.74 11.84
C ALA A 53 13.52 12.79 10.84
N ASP A 54 13.98 14.04 10.90
CA ASP A 54 13.52 15.10 10.00
C ASP A 54 14.11 14.98 8.59
N LEU A 55 15.11 14.10 8.40
CA LEU A 55 15.52 13.63 7.06
C LEU A 55 14.34 13.05 6.27
N LEU A 56 13.32 12.51 6.95
CA LEU A 56 12.12 11.99 6.30
C LEU A 56 11.21 13.07 5.70
N TYR A 57 11.49 14.36 5.91
CA TYR A 57 10.81 15.43 5.17
C TYR A 57 11.47 15.72 3.82
N GLU A 58 12.65 15.16 3.54
CA GLU A 58 13.28 15.25 2.22
C GLU A 58 12.45 14.39 1.24
N PRO A 59 11.81 15.01 0.21
CA PRO A 59 10.80 14.32 -0.60
C PRO A 59 11.33 13.09 -1.33
N GLN A 60 12.53 13.19 -1.90
CA GLN A 60 13.15 12.16 -2.72
C GLN A 60 13.47 10.93 -1.86
N LEU A 61 14.12 11.13 -0.72
CA LEU A 61 14.42 10.09 0.27
C LEU A 61 13.14 9.46 0.81
N ASN A 62 12.13 10.26 1.15
CA ASN A 62 10.88 9.76 1.69
C ASN A 62 10.16 8.84 0.69
N VAL A 63 10.10 9.25 -0.57
CA VAL A 63 9.49 8.47 -1.65
C VAL A 63 10.32 7.23 -2.00
N GLU A 64 11.65 7.31 -1.96
CA GLU A 64 12.52 6.14 -2.16
C GLU A 64 12.30 5.09 -1.07
N LEU A 65 12.41 5.48 0.20
CA LEU A 65 12.21 4.58 1.34
C LEU A 65 10.78 4.02 1.38
N GLY A 66 9.79 4.84 1.04
CA GLY A 66 8.39 4.41 1.00
C GLY A 66 8.11 3.41 -0.12
N GLN A 67 8.71 3.61 -1.30
CA GLN A 67 8.66 2.62 -2.38
C GLN A 67 9.35 1.31 -2.00
N ARG A 68 10.52 1.38 -1.33
CA ARG A 68 11.22 0.19 -0.83
C ARG A 68 10.37 -0.55 0.20
N TYR A 69 9.74 0.16 1.14
CA TYR A 69 8.85 -0.45 2.13
C TYR A 69 7.64 -1.12 1.47
N LEU A 70 6.98 -0.42 0.55
CA LEU A 70 5.83 -0.96 -0.17
C LEU A 70 6.21 -2.18 -1.02
N SER A 71 7.37 -2.15 -1.68
CA SER A 71 7.89 -3.29 -2.44
C SER A 71 8.15 -4.48 -1.53
N TYR A 72 8.75 -4.25 -0.35
CA TYR A 72 8.98 -5.29 0.67
C TYR A 72 7.66 -5.98 1.09
N LEU A 73 6.59 -5.21 1.29
CA LEU A 73 5.28 -5.75 1.64
C LEU A 73 4.68 -6.55 0.48
N LEU A 74 4.68 -6.00 -0.72
CA LEU A 74 4.14 -6.66 -1.92
C LEU A 74 4.90 -7.95 -2.27
N SER A 75 6.20 -8.03 -1.99
CA SER A 75 6.98 -9.25 -2.20
C SER A 75 6.95 -10.22 -1.01
N SER A 76 6.25 -9.88 0.08
CA SER A 76 6.23 -10.70 1.28
C SER A 76 5.34 -11.92 1.08
N GLU A 77 5.88 -13.11 1.36
CA GLU A 77 5.12 -14.36 1.45
C GLU A 77 4.02 -14.30 2.52
N MET A 78 4.04 -13.32 3.42
CA MET A 78 2.94 -13.11 4.39
C MET A 78 1.61 -12.72 3.70
N PHE A 79 1.72 -12.08 2.53
CA PHE A 79 0.59 -11.50 1.81
C PHE A 79 0.44 -12.08 0.40
N ASP A 80 1.31 -12.99 -0.03
CA ASP A 80 1.21 -13.69 -1.32
C ASP A 80 1.05 -12.76 -2.54
N GLY A 81 1.65 -11.57 -2.48
CA GLY A 81 1.52 -10.57 -3.54
C GLY A 81 0.17 -9.85 -3.58
N ASP A 82 -0.67 -10.02 -2.56
CA ASP A 82 -1.97 -9.36 -2.47
C ASP A 82 -1.84 -7.87 -2.12
N LEU A 83 -2.47 -7.03 -2.93
CA LEU A 83 -2.41 -5.58 -2.78
C LEU A 83 -3.15 -5.09 -1.53
N LEU A 84 -4.31 -5.66 -1.19
CA LEU A 84 -5.13 -5.16 -0.07
C LEU A 84 -4.48 -5.47 1.28
N LEU A 85 -3.97 -6.68 1.46
CA LEU A 85 -3.22 -7.10 2.63
C LEU A 85 -1.94 -6.27 2.76
N SER A 86 -1.23 -6.03 1.65
CA SER A 86 -0.04 -5.19 1.63
C SER A 86 -0.34 -3.74 2.00
N LEU A 87 -1.43 -3.15 1.49
CA LEU A 87 -1.86 -1.79 1.85
C LEU A 87 -2.32 -1.70 3.31
N ALA A 88 -3.03 -2.72 3.81
CA ALA A 88 -3.41 -2.79 5.21
C ALA A 88 -2.16 -2.87 6.11
N ALA A 89 -1.14 -3.61 5.69
CA ALA A 89 0.11 -3.77 6.40
C ALA A 89 0.98 -2.51 6.34
N TYR A 90 0.89 -1.77 5.23
CA TYR A 90 1.52 -0.46 5.10
C TYR A 90 0.99 0.50 6.17
N ASN A 91 -0.35 0.58 6.32
CA ASN A 91 -0.99 1.51 7.25
C ASN A 91 -0.94 1.05 8.72
N SER A 92 -1.11 -0.24 9.00
CA SER A 92 -1.30 -0.77 10.37
C SER A 92 -0.18 -1.67 10.88
N GLY A 93 0.82 -1.94 10.04
CA GLY A 93 1.94 -2.82 10.33
C GLY A 93 1.67 -4.29 9.98
N PRO A 94 2.70 -5.04 9.51
CA PRO A 94 2.54 -6.44 9.10
C PRO A 94 2.07 -7.37 10.21
N ALA A 95 2.55 -7.18 11.44
CA ALA A 95 2.16 -8.00 12.59
C ALA A 95 0.65 -7.88 12.90
N THR A 96 0.10 -6.67 12.77
CA THR A 96 -1.33 -6.41 12.98
C THR A 96 -2.17 -7.11 11.92
N VAL A 97 -1.80 -7.02 10.65
CA VAL A 97 -2.54 -7.69 9.57
C VAL A 97 -2.42 -9.21 9.67
N LYS A 98 -1.26 -9.74 10.06
CA LYS A 98 -1.08 -11.17 10.36
C LYS A 98 -2.02 -11.66 11.46
N LYS A 99 -2.31 -10.82 12.46
CA LYS A 99 -3.31 -11.11 13.49
C LYS A 99 -4.72 -11.13 12.90
N TRP A 100 -5.09 -10.12 12.11
CA TRP A 100 -6.41 -10.06 11.48
C TRP A 100 -6.68 -11.25 10.56
N ARG A 101 -5.70 -11.72 9.78
CA ARG A 101 -5.87 -12.93 8.93
C ARG A 101 -6.23 -14.19 9.70
N LYS A 102 -5.91 -14.25 11.00
CA LYS A 102 -6.22 -15.41 11.86
C LYS A 102 -7.55 -15.28 12.59
N GLU A 103 -7.95 -14.05 12.90
CA GLU A 103 -9.07 -13.77 13.79
C GLU A 103 -10.34 -13.33 13.06
N VAL A 104 -10.20 -12.81 11.85
CA VAL A 104 -11.30 -12.26 11.06
C VAL A 104 -11.64 -13.26 9.96
N ASP A 105 -12.85 -13.81 10.01
CA ASP A 105 -13.40 -14.58 8.90
C ASP A 105 -13.94 -13.62 7.83
N TYR A 106 -13.14 -13.43 6.77
CA TYR A 106 -13.55 -12.68 5.59
C TYR A 106 -13.85 -13.60 4.39
N ARG A 107 -13.96 -14.92 4.60
CA ARG A 107 -14.34 -15.92 3.57
C ARG A 107 -13.57 -15.81 2.25
N ASP A 108 -12.31 -15.42 2.32
CA ASP A 108 -11.44 -15.11 1.17
C ASP A 108 -12.04 -14.10 0.17
N ASP A 109 -12.99 -13.27 0.61
CA ASP A 109 -13.60 -12.20 -0.19
C ASP A 109 -12.88 -10.85 0.07
N PRO A 110 -12.35 -10.19 -0.97
CA PRO A 110 -11.62 -8.92 -0.84
C PRO A 110 -12.45 -7.77 -0.26
N LEU A 111 -13.74 -7.68 -0.61
CA LEU A 111 -14.64 -6.61 -0.14
C LEU A 111 -15.03 -6.84 1.32
N LEU A 112 -15.32 -8.09 1.67
CA LEU A 112 -15.59 -8.50 3.04
C LEU A 112 -14.35 -8.30 3.91
N PHE A 113 -13.14 -8.55 3.39
CA PHE A 113 -11.90 -8.24 4.10
C PHE A 113 -11.83 -6.74 4.44
N ILE A 114 -12.03 -5.85 3.45
CA ILE A 114 -12.02 -4.40 3.69
C ILE A 114 -13.04 -4.03 4.76
N GLU A 115 -14.26 -4.56 4.72
CA GLU A 115 -15.29 -4.18 5.70
C GLU A 115 -15.09 -4.84 7.08
N SER A 116 -14.39 -5.97 7.14
CA SER A 116 -14.15 -6.72 8.38
C SER A 116 -12.86 -6.32 9.12
N VAL A 117 -11.99 -5.50 8.52
CA VAL A 117 -10.80 -4.97 9.20
C VAL A 117 -11.21 -4.20 10.48
N PRO A 118 -10.73 -4.61 11.68
CA PRO A 118 -11.15 -3.99 12.94
C PRO A 118 -10.80 -2.50 13.05
N SER A 119 -9.69 -2.08 12.45
CA SER A 119 -9.26 -0.68 12.47
C SER A 119 -10.08 0.17 11.50
N ARG A 120 -10.91 1.06 12.03
CA ARG A 120 -11.68 2.04 11.23
C ARG A 120 -10.77 2.94 10.38
N GLU A 121 -9.61 3.31 10.91
CA GLU A 121 -8.58 4.09 10.20
C GLU A 121 -8.12 3.36 8.94
N THR A 122 -7.80 2.07 9.08
CA THR A 122 -7.30 1.23 7.98
C THR A 122 -8.37 0.95 6.94
N ARG A 123 -9.63 0.71 7.36
CA ARG A 123 -10.76 0.57 6.42
C ARG A 123 -10.95 1.82 5.56
N TRP A 124 -10.83 2.99 6.19
CA TRP A 124 -10.93 4.25 5.47
C TRP A 124 -9.74 4.46 4.53
N PHE A 125 -8.53 4.16 4.99
CA PHE A 125 -7.32 4.20 4.19
C PHE A 125 -7.43 3.32 2.93
N LEU A 126 -7.80 2.05 3.08
CA LEU A 126 -7.95 1.11 1.96
C LEU A 126 -8.94 1.66 0.91
N ARG A 127 -10.15 2.05 1.34
CA ARG A 127 -11.16 2.60 0.43
C ARG A 127 -10.65 3.83 -0.32
N ARG A 128 -9.98 4.75 0.36
CA ARG A 128 -9.45 5.97 -0.26
C ARG A 128 -8.30 5.70 -1.23
N VAL A 129 -7.36 4.83 -0.88
CA VAL A 129 -6.27 4.44 -1.79
C VAL A 129 -6.82 3.79 -3.05
N LEU A 130 -7.80 2.90 -2.94
CA LEU A 130 -8.42 2.26 -4.10
C LEU A 130 -9.18 3.26 -4.99
N THR A 131 -9.91 4.21 -4.40
CA THR A 131 -10.55 5.30 -5.15
C THR A 131 -9.51 6.15 -5.89
N ASN A 132 -8.45 6.57 -5.19
CA ASN A 132 -7.37 7.35 -5.79
C ASN A 132 -6.69 6.57 -6.92
N LEU A 133 -6.52 5.25 -6.77
CA LEU A 133 -5.90 4.39 -7.78
C LEU A 133 -6.68 4.39 -9.09
N GLY A 134 -8.01 4.29 -9.02
CA GLY A 134 -8.87 4.42 -10.20
C GLY A 134 -8.68 5.76 -10.91
N VAL A 135 -8.65 6.85 -10.14
CA VAL A 135 -8.45 8.21 -10.67
C VAL A 135 -7.07 8.36 -11.32
N TYR A 136 -6.00 7.92 -10.66
CA TYR A 136 -4.64 8.07 -11.18
C TYR A 136 -4.38 7.17 -12.40
N ARG A 137 -4.92 5.95 -12.43
CA ARG A 137 -4.81 5.09 -13.63
C ARG A 137 -5.51 5.71 -14.83
N SER A 138 -6.71 6.25 -14.63
CA SER A 138 -7.45 6.99 -15.66
C SER A 138 -6.64 8.19 -16.18
N ARG A 139 -6.08 9.01 -15.28
CA ARG A 139 -5.25 10.18 -15.66
C ARG A 139 -3.95 9.82 -16.36
N LEU A 140 -3.35 8.67 -16.02
CA LEU A 140 -2.08 8.20 -16.59
C LEU A 140 -2.29 7.29 -17.82
N GLY A 141 -3.53 7.08 -18.28
CA GLY A 141 -3.82 6.19 -19.40
C GLY A 141 -3.47 4.71 -19.15
N GLN A 142 -3.41 4.28 -17.88
CA GLN A 142 -3.09 2.90 -17.51
C GLN A 142 -4.37 2.04 -17.44
N ALA A 143 -4.27 0.79 -17.88
CA ALA A 143 -5.40 -0.15 -17.85
C ALA A 143 -5.94 -0.36 -16.41
N GLY A 144 -7.27 -0.27 -16.25
CA GLY A 144 -7.97 -0.34 -14.98
C GLY A 144 -8.13 -1.75 -14.41
N LEU A 145 -7.02 -2.46 -14.15
CA LEU A 145 -7.03 -3.90 -13.82
C LEU A 145 -6.95 -4.25 -12.31
N SER A 146 -7.19 -3.32 -11.37
CA SER A 146 -7.22 -3.66 -9.93
C SER A 146 -8.60 -3.47 -9.31
N LEU A 147 -9.28 -2.36 -9.63
CA LEU A 147 -10.62 -2.09 -9.09
C LEU A 147 -11.66 -3.05 -9.68
N GLN A 148 -11.55 -3.40 -10.97
CA GLN A 148 -12.44 -4.37 -11.59
C GLN A 148 -12.25 -5.78 -11.03
N SER A 149 -11.02 -6.19 -10.70
CA SER A 149 -10.73 -7.46 -10.04
C SER A 149 -11.35 -7.52 -8.64
N ILE A 150 -11.23 -6.45 -7.83
CA ILE A 150 -11.89 -6.37 -6.52
C ILE A 150 -13.41 -6.49 -6.65
N VAL A 151 -14.01 -5.81 -7.63
CA VAL A 151 -15.47 -5.89 -7.88
C VAL A 151 -15.89 -7.28 -8.35
N ALA A 152 -15.00 -8.02 -9.02
CA ALA A 152 -15.22 -9.40 -9.44
C ALA A 152 -15.00 -10.45 -8.31
N GLY A 153 -14.66 -10.01 -7.10
CA GLY A 153 -14.32 -10.91 -5.98
C GLY A 153 -12.91 -11.51 -6.07
N GLU A 154 -12.09 -11.05 -7.01
CA GLU A 154 -10.69 -11.46 -7.14
C GLU A 154 -9.79 -10.56 -6.30
N TRP A 155 -8.80 -11.17 -5.64
CA TRP A 155 -7.76 -10.43 -4.95
C TRP A 155 -6.91 -9.65 -5.97
N PRO A 156 -6.82 -8.31 -5.85
CA PRO A 156 -6.07 -7.51 -6.78
C PRO A 156 -4.58 -7.79 -6.61
N HIS A 157 -3.95 -8.40 -7.61
CA HIS A 157 -2.50 -8.52 -7.66
C HIS A 157 -1.86 -7.21 -8.16
N HIS A 158 -0.72 -6.85 -7.58
CA HIS A 158 0.11 -5.78 -8.15
C HIS A 158 0.77 -6.28 -9.44
N PHE A 159 0.46 -5.61 -10.56
CA PHE A 159 1.19 -5.81 -11.81
C PHE A 159 2.36 -4.83 -11.86
N ALA A 160 3.57 -5.35 -11.72
CA ALA A 160 4.76 -4.58 -12.11
C ALA A 160 4.65 -4.23 -13.61
N MET A 161 5.08 -3.01 -13.98
CA MET A 161 5.15 -2.63 -15.39
C MET A 161 5.90 -3.71 -16.20
N GLY A 162 5.24 -4.30 -17.20
CA GLY A 162 5.85 -5.23 -18.15
C GLY A 162 5.32 -6.66 -18.18
N LYS A 163 4.38 -7.07 -17.30
CA LYS A 163 3.75 -8.41 -17.39
C LYS A 163 2.24 -8.31 -17.61
N THR A 164 1.83 -8.26 -18.87
CA THR A 164 0.44 -8.49 -19.29
C THR A 164 0.16 -9.98 -19.22
N ARG A 165 -0.78 -10.44 -18.38
CA ARG A 165 -1.32 -11.80 -18.53
C ARG A 165 -2.19 -11.79 -19.79
N LYS A 166 -1.92 -12.68 -20.75
CA LYS A 166 -2.88 -12.97 -21.82
C LYS A 166 -4.16 -13.43 -21.13
N VAL A 167 -5.24 -12.69 -21.30
CA VAL A 167 -6.58 -13.13 -20.91
C VAL A 167 -6.93 -14.26 -21.87
N GLU A 168 -6.78 -15.51 -21.43
CA GLU A 168 -7.39 -16.64 -22.13
C GLU A 168 -8.90 -16.47 -22.01
N ARG A 169 -9.53 -16.14 -23.14
CA ARG A 169 -10.99 -16.17 -23.26
C ARG A 169 -11.41 -17.61 -23.03
N PHE A 170 -12.21 -17.84 -22.00
CA PHE A 170 -13.05 -19.03 -21.92
C PHE A 170 -13.98 -19.03 -23.14
N ALA A 171 -13.58 -19.79 -24.17
CA ALA A 171 -14.50 -20.28 -25.17
C ALA A 171 -15.17 -21.51 -24.57
N GLY A 172 -16.48 -21.43 -24.39
CA GLY A 172 -17.28 -22.55 -23.93
C GLY A 172 -17.24 -23.72 -24.91
N ASN A 173 -17.45 -24.91 -24.34
CA ASN A 173 -18.05 -26.05 -25.01
C ASN A 173 -18.88 -26.80 -23.96
#